data_AF-A0A923XRH9-F1
#
_entry.id   AF-A0A923XRH9-F1
#
_cell.length_a   1.000
_cell.length_b   1.000
_cell.length_c   1.000
_cell.angle_alpha   90.00
_cell.angle_beta   90.00
_cell.angle_gamma   90.00
#
_symmetry.space_group_name_H-M   'P 1'
#
loop_
_entity.id
_entity.type
_entity.pdbx_description
1 polymer ?
#
loop_
_entity_poly.entity_id
_entity_poly.type
_entity_poly.pdbx_seq_one_letter_code
_entity_poly.pdbx_strand_id
1 'polypeptide(L)' 'YDKTLLAWNDNFQKSWSQLEKSYSPRFKRMWEFYLLQVAGVFRARNQQLWQIILTHPGTKQLDYRK' A
#
# COMPACT_ATOMS: atom_id res chain seq x y z
N TYR A 1 5.41 -2.73 -2.59
CA TYR A 1 4.05 -2.32 -2.21
C TYR A 1 3.28 -1.59 -3.31
N ASP A 2 3.96 -1.09 -4.37
CA ASP A 2 3.35 -0.44 -5.54
C ASP A 2 2.03 -1.07 -6.01
N LYS A 3 2.03 -2.38 -6.34
CA LYS A 3 0.84 -3.11 -6.80
C LYS A 3 -0.38 -2.97 -5.87
N THR A 4 -0.16 -3.00 -4.55
CA THR A 4 -1.23 -2.84 -3.56
C THR A 4 -1.84 -1.45 -3.60
N LEU A 5 -0.99 -0.41 -3.70
CA LEU A 5 -1.45 0.98 -3.72
C LEU A 5 -2.18 1.33 -5.03
N LEU A 6 -1.75 0.77 -6.16
CA LEU A 6 -2.51 0.90 -7.41
C LEU A 6 -3.87 0.20 -7.32
N ALA A 7 -3.93 -1.01 -6.75
CA ALA A 7 -5.19 -1.71 -6.56
C ALA A 7 -6.15 -0.91 -5.64
N TRP A 8 -5.61 -0.27 -4.60
CA TRP A 8 -6.41 0.61 -3.74
C TRP A 8 -6.89 1.87 -4.47
N ASN A 9 -6.04 2.50 -5.29
CA ASN A 9 -6.45 3.64 -6.10
C ASN A 9 -7.57 3.26 -7.09
N ASP A 10 -7.42 2.13 -7.78
CA ASP A 10 -8.44 1.64 -8.71
C ASP A 10 -9.78 1.40 -8.00
N ASN A 11 -9.74 0.78 -6.82
CA ASN A 11 -10.94 0.55 -6.02
C ASN A 11 -11.55 1.88 -5.52
N PHE A 12 -10.71 2.83 -5.12
CA PHE A 12 -11.15 4.16 -4.70
C PHE A 12 -11.85 4.92 -5.83
N GLN A 13 -11.28 4.92 -7.05
CA GLN A 13 -11.88 5.58 -8.21
C GLN A 13 -13.21 4.94 -8.61
N LYS A 14 -13.29 3.60 -8.59
CA LYS A 14 -14.53 2.86 -8.87
C LYS A 14 -15.64 3.16 -7.87
N SER A 15 -15.29 3.35 -6.60
CA SER A 15 -16.24 3.63 -5.52
C SER A 15 -16.55 5.11 -5.33
N TRP A 16 -15.95 6.03 -6.11
CA TRP A 16 -16.05 7.47 -5.87
C TRP A 16 -17.49 7.99 -5.89
N SER A 17 -18.35 7.50 -6.79
CA SER A 17 -19.75 7.92 -6.88
C SER A 17 -20.57 7.68 -5.59
N GLN A 18 -20.15 6.71 -4.76
CA GLN A 18 -20.76 6.47 -3.46
C GLN A 18 -20.15 7.37 -2.39
N LEU A 19 -18.83 7.57 -2.46
CA LEU A 19 -18.03 8.33 -1.49
C LEU A 19 -18.24 9.85 -1.60
N GLU A 20 -18.56 10.37 -2.78
CA GLU A 20 -18.76 11.81 -2.99
C GLU A 20 -19.91 12.41 -2.18
N LYS A 21 -20.82 11.55 -1.67
CA LYS A 21 -21.88 11.94 -0.72
C LYS A 21 -21.33 12.37 0.64
N SER A 22 -20.15 11.87 1.01
CA SER A 22 -19.53 12.09 2.33
C SER A 22 -18.20 12.83 2.26
N TYR A 23 -17.59 12.93 1.08
CA TYR A 23 -16.27 13.51 0.88
C TYR A 23 -16.26 14.54 -0.25
N SER A 24 -15.46 15.59 -0.06
CA SER A 24 -15.34 16.67 -1.05
C SER A 24 -14.46 16.29 -2.25
N PRO A 25 -14.61 16.96 -3.40
CA PRO A 25 -13.68 16.82 -4.52
C PRO A 25 -12.22 17.16 -4.17
N ARG A 26 -11.99 18.01 -3.16
CA ARG A 26 -10.65 18.29 -2.63
C ARG A 26 -10.07 17.06 -1.95
N PHE A 27 -10.86 16.37 -1.12
CA PHE A 27 -10.45 15.11 -0.50
C PHE A 27 -10.11 14.07 -1.57
N LYS A 28 -10.91 13.94 -2.63
CA LYS A 28 -10.62 13.02 -3.73
C LYS A 28 -9.21 13.21 -4.29
N ARG A 29 -8.88 14.44 -4.69
CA ARG A 29 -7.58 14.78 -5.27
C ARG A 29 -6.44 14.50 -4.31
N MET A 30 -6.62 14.84 -3.03
CA MET A 30 -5.62 14.59 -2.00
C MET A 30 -5.38 13.09 -1.80
N TRP A 31 -6.45 12.29 -1.75
CA TRP A 31 -6.35 10.85 -1.50
C TRP A 31 -5.74 10.11 -2.69
N GLU A 32 -6.14 10.48 -3.91
CA GLU A 32 -5.52 9.98 -5.15
C GLU A 32 -4.04 10.35 -5.22
N PHE A 33 -3.69 11.61 -4.93
CA PHE A 33 -2.29 12.06 -4.88
C PHE A 33 -1.48 11.24 -3.89
N TYR A 34 -2.00 11.02 -2.68
CA TYR A 34 -1.34 10.21 -1.66
C TYR A 34 -1.06 8.79 -2.16
N LEU A 35 -2.08 8.09 -2.68
CA LEU A 35 -1.93 6.71 -3.14
C LEU A 35 -0.92 6.59 -4.28
N LEU A 36 -1.01 7.47 -5.28
CA LEU A 36 -0.13 7.44 -6.45
C LEU A 36 1.32 7.85 -6.12
N GLN A 37 1.50 8.86 -5.26
CA GLN A 37 2.83 9.27 -4.80
C GLN A 37 3.53 8.11 -4.08
N VAL A 38 2.86 7.48 -3.10
CA VAL A 38 3.46 6.39 -2.33
C VAL A 38 3.71 5.17 -3.22
N ALA A 39 2.83 4.89 -4.19
CA ALA A 39 3.07 3.85 -5.20
C ALA A 39 4.36 4.12 -5.99
N GLY A 40 4.57 5.37 -6.42
CA GLY A 40 5.79 5.83 -7.09
C GLY A 40 7.04 5.66 -6.24
N VAL A 41 6.98 6.02 -4.95
CA VAL A 41 8.09 5.85 -4.00
C VAL A 41 8.48 4.37 -3.87
N PHE A 42 7.50 3.46 -3.73
CA PHE A 42 7.79 2.01 -3.71
C PHE A 42 8.32 1.51 -5.06
N ARG A 43 7.79 2.01 -6.18
CA ARG A 43 8.24 1.63 -7.53
C ARG A 43 9.71 2.00 -7.74
N ALA A 44 10.10 3.21 -7.33
CA ALA A 44 11.45 3.74 -7.39
C ALA A 44 12.42 3.10 -6.38
N ARG A 45 11.98 2.13 -5.56
CA ARG A 45 12.78 1.48 -4.50
C ARG A 45 13.29 2.45 -3.42
N ASN A 46 12.67 3.61 -3.29
CA ASN A 46 13.00 4.61 -2.26
C ASN A 46 12.29 4.36 -0.91
N GLN A 47 11.44 3.33 -0.84
CA GLN A 47 10.81 2.83 0.39
C GLN A 47 10.81 1.30 0.37
N GLN A 48 10.93 0.70 1.55
CA GLN A 48 11.00 -0.75 1.73
C GLN A 48 9.80 -1.27 2.53
N LEU A 49 9.45 -2.53 2.29
CA LEU A 49 8.54 -3.30 3.14
C LEU A 49 9.28 -4.57 3.55
N TRP A 50 9.57 -4.72 4.84
CA TRP A 50 10.29 -5.87 5.36
C TRP A 50 9.36 -6.83 6.09
N GLN A 51 9.61 -8.12 5.87
CA GLN A 51 9.10 -9.17 6.74
C GLN A 51 10.29 -9.74 7.50
N ILE A 52 10.31 -9.53 8.82
CA ILE A 52 11.39 -9.98 9.69
C ILE A 52 10.82 -11.10 10.56
N ILE A 53 11.43 -12.28 10.51
CA ILE A 53 11.07 -13.45 11.32
C ILE A 53 12.19 -13.64 12.34
N LEU A 54 11.84 -13.68 13.63
CA LEU A 54 12.80 -13.82 14.74
C LEU A 54 12.45 -15.07 15.54
N THR A 55 13.47 -15.81 15.96
CA THR A 55 13.36 -16.98 16.85
C THR A 55 14.39 -16.88 17.97
N HIS A 56 14.19 -17.63 19.06
CA HIS A 56 15.17 -17.70 20.13
C HIS A 56 16.52 -18.25 19.63
N PRO A 57 17.66 -17.80 20.20
CA PRO A 57 18.95 -18.44 19.96
C PRO A 57 18.88 -19.94 20.30
N GLY A 58 19.38 -20.78 19.39
CA GLY A 58 19.34 -22.24 19.55
C GLY A 58 18.07 -22.92 19.02
N THR A 59 17.05 -22.17 18.59
CA THR A 59 15.91 -22.76 17.88
C THR A 59 16.34 -23.27 16.50
N LYS A 60 15.92 -24.48 16.13
CA LYS A 60 16.17 -25.07 14.80
C LYS A 60 15.61 -24.15 13.71
N GLN A 61 16.43 -23.82 12.72
CA GLN A 61 16.02 -22.99 11.59
C GLN A 61 14.97 -23.75 10.76
N LEU A 62 13.76 -23.19 10.69
CA LEU A 62 12.73 -23.66 9.77
C LEU A 62 12.97 -23.04 8.39
N ASP A 63 12.49 -23.71 7.34
CA ASP A 63 12.48 -23.12 6.00
C ASP A 63 11.32 -22.11 5.91
N TYR A 64 11.67 -20.83 5.74
CA TYR A 64 10.72 -19.72 5.65
C TYR A 64 10.56 -19.21 4.21
N ARG A 65 11.10 -19.92 3.21
CA ARG A 65 10.88 -19.57 1.80
C ARG A 65 9.44 -19.89 1.41
N LYS A 66 8.77 -18.92 0.80
CA LYS A 66 7.50 -19.10 0.10
C LYS A 66 7.74 -19.15 -1.40
#